data_AF-A0A8B9F1L6-F1
#
_entry.id   AF-A0A8B9F1L6-F1
#
_cell.length_a   1.000
_cell.length_b   1.000
_cell.length_c   1.000
_cell.angle_alpha   90.00
_cell.angle_beta   90.00
_cell.angle_gamma   90.00
#
_symmetry.space_group_name_H-M   'P 1'
#
loop_
_entity.id
_entity.type
_entity.pdbx_description
1 polymer ?
#
loop_
_entity_poly.entity_id
_entity_poly.type
_entity_poly.pdbx_seq_one_letter_code
_entity_poly.pdbx_strand_id
1 'polypeptide(L)'
;MSRIITEMIGGNESCAAGPMPMSYLTCLTYILGEWTGVENIEDYLSYAVYLLWVLFPLVAVFLLPGVLVILFYTSILLLHIYKRKNELKEAYSNDFWDGAKQMLATLWDGHGRIWHGYELHGAENIPEGPGLVVFYHGATPADCVYFMARLLIQKKRYCHVVADHFVFRLPGFKILLDAHGVLHGPKEECVNALKKGSLIAIAPGGVREALFSDEMYTIIWGNRKGFAQVAIDAKVPIIPMFTQNVREGVRTLGGIKILRSLYERIRLPIVPVYGGFPVKLRTFIGEPIPYEPNVTAEELTAKVREIYIYIFKIFGIMIENTGILLSSHFSHGASYRSRWNHGRLWTCLSLDALNCFCFITRPCRCSRLFKVSTASYIALKNNLL
;
A
#
# COMPACT_ATOMS: atom_id res chain seq x y z
N MET A 1 -44.48 60.89 8.19
CA MET A 1 -45.20 61.27 6.96
C MET A 1 -44.22 61.98 6.04
N SER A 2 -44.01 61.44 4.84
CA SER A 2 -43.18 61.96 3.73
C SER A 2 -41.64 61.83 3.84
N ARG A 3 -41.11 60.67 3.44
CA ARG A 3 -39.83 60.46 2.69
C ARG A 3 -39.52 58.96 2.46
N ILE A 4 -40.57 58.17 2.22
CA ILE A 4 -40.49 56.81 1.69
C ILE A 4 -41.17 56.89 0.31
N ILE A 5 -40.60 56.21 -0.70
CA ILE A 5 -41.16 55.96 -2.05
C ILE A 5 -41.11 57.18 -2.99
N THR A 6 -40.10 57.20 -3.90
CA THR A 6 -39.95 57.86 -5.23
C THR A 6 -38.46 58.19 -5.32
N GLU A 7 -37.56 57.39 -5.91
CA GLU A 7 -37.46 57.07 -7.35
C GLU A 7 -36.87 55.65 -7.51
N MET A 8 -37.74 54.65 -7.56
CA MET A 8 -37.57 53.56 -8.51
C MET A 8 -38.17 54.07 -9.82
N ILE A 9 -37.55 53.74 -10.96
CA ILE A 9 -37.90 54.10 -12.36
C ILE A 9 -36.96 55.17 -12.93
N GLY A 10 -35.94 54.73 -13.67
CA GLY A 10 -35.14 55.61 -14.52
C GLY A 10 -33.79 55.02 -14.91
N GLY A 11 -33.79 54.01 -15.79
CA GLY A 11 -32.54 53.48 -16.34
C GLY A 11 -32.70 52.15 -17.07
N ASN A 12 -33.76 52.02 -17.88
CA ASN A 12 -33.84 50.93 -18.85
C ASN A 12 -32.92 51.34 -20.01
N GLU A 13 -31.63 51.03 -19.96
CA GLU A 13 -30.70 51.25 -21.07
C GLU A 13 -31.08 50.31 -22.21
N SER A 14 -32.04 50.77 -23.01
CA SER A 14 -32.44 50.14 -24.26
C SER A 14 -31.27 50.21 -25.25
N CYS A 15 -31.05 49.14 -26.01
CA CYS A 15 -30.10 49.00 -27.14
C CYS A 15 -30.34 49.99 -28.32
N ALA A 16 -30.86 51.19 -28.07
CA ALA A 16 -31.29 52.15 -29.07
C ALA A 16 -30.86 53.59 -28.70
N ALA A 17 -29.57 53.83 -28.47
CA ALA A 17 -29.04 55.20 -28.40
C ALA A 17 -27.51 55.25 -28.62
N GLY A 18 -27.06 55.09 -29.87
CA GLY A 18 -25.68 55.33 -30.28
C GLY A 18 -25.54 55.33 -31.82
N PRO A 19 -24.51 55.95 -32.43
CA PRO A 19 -24.53 56.33 -33.86
C PRO A 19 -24.40 55.20 -34.88
N MET A 20 -24.60 53.94 -34.50
CA MET A 20 -24.58 52.76 -35.37
C MET A 20 -25.69 51.79 -34.89
N PRO A 21 -26.62 51.34 -35.76
CA PRO A 21 -27.68 50.42 -35.35
C PRO A 21 -27.08 49.04 -35.10
N MET A 22 -26.82 48.73 -33.82
CA MET A 22 -26.58 47.35 -33.40
C MET A 22 -27.82 46.52 -33.76
N SER A 23 -27.64 45.46 -34.53
CA SER A 23 -28.75 44.59 -34.89
C SER A 23 -29.36 43.98 -33.63
N TYR A 24 -30.67 43.73 -33.63
CA TYR A 24 -31.37 43.12 -32.50
C TYR A 24 -30.74 41.77 -32.10
N LEU A 25 -30.18 41.06 -33.09
CA LEU A 25 -29.44 39.82 -32.90
C LEU A 25 -28.15 40.04 -32.09
N THR A 26 -27.43 41.13 -32.35
CA THR A 26 -26.17 41.46 -31.65
C THR A 26 -26.42 41.89 -30.19
N CYS A 27 -27.51 42.62 -29.94
CA CYS A 27 -27.96 42.96 -28.58
C CYS A 27 -28.42 41.69 -27.83
N LEU A 28 -29.15 40.79 -28.49
CA LEU A 28 -29.55 39.51 -27.89
C LEU A 28 -28.34 38.63 -27.55
N THR A 29 -27.32 38.56 -28.42
CA THR A 29 -26.09 37.80 -28.15
C THR A 29 -25.26 38.40 -27.01
N TYR A 30 -25.23 39.73 -26.88
CA TYR A 30 -24.53 40.40 -25.77
C TYR A 30 -25.22 40.11 -24.44
N ILE A 31 -26.54 40.28 -24.37
CA ILE A 31 -27.34 39.95 -23.18
C ILE A 31 -27.20 38.47 -22.83
N LEU A 32 -27.28 37.58 -23.83
CA LEU A 32 -27.07 36.14 -23.62
C LEU A 32 -25.64 35.83 -23.16
N GLY A 33 -24.61 36.49 -23.71
CA GLY A 33 -23.21 36.32 -23.32
C GLY A 33 -22.95 36.74 -21.86
N GLU A 34 -23.54 37.85 -21.45
CA GLU A 34 -23.50 38.37 -20.07
C GLU A 34 -24.28 37.47 -19.10
N TRP A 35 -25.47 36.99 -19.49
CA TRP A 35 -26.28 36.06 -18.67
C TRP A 35 -25.68 34.66 -18.55
N THR A 36 -25.04 34.17 -19.60
CA THR A 36 -24.40 32.84 -19.62
C THR A 36 -22.98 32.87 -19.06
N GLY A 37 -22.41 34.06 -18.84
CA GLY A 37 -21.02 34.23 -18.38
C GLY A 37 -19.98 33.72 -19.38
N VAL A 38 -20.37 33.55 -20.65
CA VAL A 38 -19.53 32.95 -21.70
C VAL A 38 -18.26 33.76 -21.95
N GLU A 39 -18.29 35.08 -21.76
CA GLU A 39 -17.13 35.96 -21.87
C GLU A 39 -16.07 35.69 -20.79
N ASN A 40 -16.45 35.13 -19.64
CA ASN A 40 -15.54 34.79 -18.53
C ASN A 40 -15.09 33.32 -18.55
N ILE A 41 -15.45 32.54 -19.58
CA ILE A 41 -15.08 31.11 -19.67
C ILE A 41 -13.56 30.93 -19.62
N GLU A 42 -12.78 31.80 -20.26
CA GLU A 42 -11.32 31.74 -20.22
C GLU A 42 -10.78 31.95 -18.80
N ASP A 43 -11.39 32.85 -18.02
CA ASP A 43 -11.03 33.09 -16.61
C ASP A 43 -11.43 31.92 -15.71
N TYR A 44 -12.61 31.33 -15.92
CA TYR A 44 -13.04 30.12 -15.20
C TYR A 44 -12.15 28.92 -15.53
N LEU A 45 -11.75 28.74 -16.79
CA LEU A 45 -10.81 27.70 -17.22
C LEU A 45 -9.44 27.95 -16.62
N SER A 46 -8.96 29.20 -16.63
CA SER A 46 -7.68 29.57 -16.01
C SER A 46 -7.68 29.32 -14.50
N TYR A 47 -8.78 29.64 -13.82
CA TYR A 47 -8.97 29.33 -12.41
C TYR A 47 -9.04 27.82 -12.15
N ALA A 48 -9.74 27.05 -12.98
CA ALA A 48 -9.81 25.60 -12.87
C ALA A 48 -8.43 24.95 -13.10
N VAL A 49 -7.66 25.44 -14.08
CA VAL A 49 -6.28 25.01 -14.33
C VAL A 49 -5.41 25.33 -13.12
N TYR A 50 -5.46 26.56 -12.59
CA TYR A 50 -4.72 26.94 -11.39
C TYR A 50 -5.09 26.07 -10.18
N LEU A 51 -6.38 25.83 -9.97
CA LEU A 51 -6.87 24.94 -8.91
C LEU A 51 -6.34 23.51 -9.10
N LEU A 52 -6.33 22.99 -10.33
CA LEU A 52 -5.75 21.69 -10.65
C LEU A 52 -4.25 21.66 -10.34
N TRP A 53 -3.49 22.70 -10.68
CA TRP A 53 -2.06 22.79 -10.34
C TRP A 53 -1.82 22.75 -8.83
N VAL A 54 -2.62 23.49 -8.06
CA VAL A 54 -2.53 23.50 -6.59
C VAL A 54 -2.91 22.14 -6.00
N LEU A 55 -3.93 21.48 -6.56
CA LEU A 55 -4.38 20.16 -6.12
C LEU A 55 -3.57 19.00 -6.72
N PHE A 56 -2.69 19.25 -7.70
CA PHE A 56 -1.97 18.21 -8.41
C PHE A 56 -1.15 17.29 -7.49
N PRO A 57 -0.40 17.79 -6.49
CA PRO A 57 0.32 16.92 -5.55
C PRO A 57 -0.63 15.99 -4.79
N LEU A 58 -1.82 16.48 -4.42
CA LEU A 58 -2.84 15.68 -3.76
C LEU A 58 -3.39 14.61 -4.71
N VAL A 59 -3.68 14.94 -5.97
CA VAL A 59 -4.11 13.96 -6.96
C VAL A 59 -3.03 12.91 -7.21
N ALA A 60 -1.77 13.33 -7.32
CA ALA A 60 -0.63 12.45 -7.59
C ALA A 60 -0.48 11.35 -6.53
N VAL A 61 -0.65 11.65 -5.24
CA VAL A 61 -0.53 10.63 -4.18
C VAL A 61 -1.62 9.56 -4.21
N PHE A 62 -2.79 9.85 -4.79
CA PHE A 62 -3.83 8.83 -5.01
C PHE A 62 -3.62 8.04 -6.32
N LEU A 63 -2.87 8.58 -7.28
CA LEU A 63 -2.55 7.90 -8.54
C LEU A 63 -1.34 6.96 -8.42
N LEU A 64 -0.38 7.28 -7.57
CA LEU A 64 0.86 6.50 -7.39
C LEU A 64 0.62 5.02 -7.03
N PRO A 65 -0.33 4.63 -6.14
CA PRO A 65 -0.66 3.22 -5.93
C PRO A 65 -1.12 2.50 -7.21
N GLY A 66 -1.60 3.23 -8.22
CA GLY A 66 -1.93 2.73 -9.55
C GLY A 66 -0.75 2.10 -10.29
N VAL A 67 0.49 2.43 -9.93
CA VAL A 67 1.70 1.76 -10.47
C VAL A 67 1.66 0.26 -10.18
N LEU A 68 1.22 -0.17 -8.99
CA LEU A 68 1.08 -1.59 -8.66
C LEU A 68 0.02 -2.27 -9.54
N VAL A 69 -1.07 -1.58 -9.85
CA VAL A 69 -2.12 -2.09 -10.76
C VAL A 69 -1.53 -2.26 -12.16
N ILE A 70 -0.78 -1.28 -12.66
CA ILE A 70 -0.09 -1.36 -13.95
C ILE A 70 0.89 -2.54 -13.96
N LEU A 71 1.64 -2.78 -12.89
CA LEU A 71 2.54 -3.93 -12.78
C LEU A 71 1.81 -5.27 -12.80
N PHE A 72 0.65 -5.38 -12.16
CA PHE A 72 -0.18 -6.58 -12.24
C PHE A 72 -0.68 -6.84 -13.67
N TYR A 73 -1.22 -5.83 -14.35
CA TYR A 73 -1.68 -6.01 -15.74
C TYR A 73 -0.52 -6.23 -16.72
N THR A 74 0.63 -5.62 -16.48
CA THR A 74 1.87 -5.91 -17.23
C THR A 74 2.28 -7.37 -17.02
N SER A 75 2.23 -7.87 -15.78
CA SER A 75 2.49 -9.28 -15.47
C SER A 75 1.55 -10.21 -16.22
N ILE A 76 0.25 -9.90 -16.25
CA ILE A 76 -0.77 -10.64 -17.00
C ILE A 76 -0.47 -10.64 -18.51
N LEU A 77 -0.15 -9.47 -19.08
CA LEU A 77 0.20 -9.35 -20.48
C LEU A 77 1.45 -10.18 -20.82
N LEU A 78 2.50 -10.09 -20.00
CA LEU A 78 3.73 -10.87 -20.17
C LEU A 78 3.45 -12.38 -20.09
N LEU A 79 2.59 -12.82 -19.18
CA LEU A 79 2.17 -14.22 -19.09
C LEU A 79 1.45 -14.69 -20.36
N HIS A 80 0.55 -13.89 -20.92
CA HIS A 80 -0.13 -14.22 -22.17
C HIS A 80 0.84 -14.31 -23.35
N ILE A 81 1.77 -13.36 -23.46
CA ILE A 81 2.82 -13.38 -24.49
C ILE A 81 3.71 -14.62 -24.32
N TYR A 82 4.14 -14.90 -23.09
CA TYR A 82 4.98 -16.04 -22.76
C TYR A 82 4.28 -17.37 -23.04
N LYS A 83 2.98 -17.48 -22.70
CA LYS A 83 2.12 -18.62 -23.02
C LYS A 83 2.04 -18.85 -24.51
N ARG A 84 1.61 -17.85 -25.29
CA ARG A 84 1.49 -17.97 -26.74
C ARG A 84 2.81 -18.32 -27.43
N LYS A 85 3.94 -17.78 -26.94
CA LYS A 85 5.27 -18.07 -27.49
C LYS A 85 5.71 -19.52 -27.21
N ASN A 86 5.33 -20.09 -26.06
CA ASN A 86 5.73 -21.42 -25.63
C ASN A 86 4.71 -22.53 -25.91
N GLU A 87 3.45 -22.22 -26.22
CA GLU A 87 2.49 -23.17 -26.81
C GLU A 87 3.05 -23.77 -28.12
N LEU A 88 3.93 -23.03 -28.83
CA LEU A 88 4.67 -23.52 -30.00
C LEU A 88 5.90 -24.39 -29.65
N LYS A 89 6.34 -24.40 -28.39
CA LYS A 89 7.54 -25.11 -27.88
C LYS A 89 7.22 -26.24 -26.89
N GLU A 90 5.98 -26.36 -26.43
CA GLU A 90 5.52 -27.34 -25.41
C GLU A 90 5.75 -28.81 -25.81
N ALA A 91 6.08 -29.09 -27.07
CA ALA A 91 6.49 -30.42 -27.52
C ALA A 91 7.84 -30.90 -26.94
N TYR A 92 8.64 -30.05 -26.26
CA TYR A 92 10.04 -30.38 -25.91
C TYR A 92 10.50 -30.08 -24.46
N SER A 93 9.72 -29.41 -23.58
CA SER A 93 10.22 -29.11 -22.22
C SER A 93 9.16 -29.02 -21.14
N ASN A 94 9.47 -29.57 -19.97
CA ASN A 94 8.54 -29.86 -18.87
C ASN A 94 8.22 -28.72 -17.88
N ASP A 95 8.54 -27.44 -18.13
CA ASP A 95 8.08 -26.42 -17.17
C ASP A 95 7.85 -25.01 -17.74
N PHE A 96 6.74 -24.86 -18.48
CA PHE A 96 6.20 -23.57 -18.87
C PHE A 96 6.10 -22.59 -17.68
N TRP A 97 5.62 -23.09 -16.54
CA TRP A 97 5.33 -22.26 -15.39
C TRP A 97 6.58 -21.76 -14.67
N ASP A 98 7.65 -22.53 -14.64
CA ASP A 98 8.89 -22.10 -13.98
C ASP A 98 9.56 -20.91 -14.67
N GLY A 99 9.65 -20.92 -16.00
CA GLY A 99 10.16 -19.77 -16.74
C GLY A 99 9.27 -18.53 -16.58
N ALA A 100 7.94 -18.75 -16.58
CA ALA A 100 6.96 -17.69 -16.34
C ALA A 100 7.12 -17.07 -14.94
N LYS A 101 7.20 -17.89 -13.90
CA LYS A 101 7.42 -17.45 -12.50
C LYS A 101 8.74 -16.69 -12.37
N GLN A 102 9.82 -17.16 -12.98
CA GLN A 102 11.13 -16.50 -12.92
C GLN A 102 11.12 -15.12 -13.58
N MET A 103 10.41 -14.97 -14.71
CA MET A 103 10.18 -13.67 -15.36
C MET A 103 9.41 -12.71 -14.44
N LEU A 104 8.30 -13.18 -13.85
CA LEU A 104 7.50 -12.36 -12.92
C LEU A 104 8.30 -11.97 -11.68
N ALA A 105 9.01 -12.92 -11.07
CA ALA A 105 9.87 -12.66 -9.92
C ALA A 105 10.93 -11.60 -10.25
N THR A 106 11.51 -11.62 -11.45
CA THR A 106 12.49 -10.60 -11.87
C THR A 106 11.85 -9.22 -11.98
N LEU A 107 10.65 -9.12 -12.56
CA LEU A 107 9.90 -7.86 -12.66
C LEU A 107 9.59 -7.28 -11.27
N TRP A 108 9.03 -8.09 -10.39
CA TRP A 108 8.63 -7.66 -9.05
C TRP A 108 9.82 -7.41 -8.11
N ASP A 109 10.88 -8.20 -8.19
CA ASP A 109 12.16 -7.93 -7.49
C ASP A 109 12.78 -6.62 -7.97
N GLY A 110 12.79 -6.38 -9.29
CA GLY A 110 13.26 -5.13 -9.87
C GLY A 110 12.49 -3.93 -9.33
N HIS A 111 11.16 -3.98 -9.36
CA HIS A 111 10.33 -2.91 -8.80
C HIS A 111 10.58 -2.70 -7.30
N GLY A 112 10.55 -3.77 -6.50
CA GLY A 112 10.81 -3.69 -5.06
C GLY A 112 12.18 -3.09 -4.75
N ARG A 113 13.23 -3.50 -5.45
CA ARG A 113 14.60 -3.02 -5.23
C ARG A 113 14.82 -1.59 -5.71
N ILE A 114 14.26 -1.20 -6.84
CA ILE A 114 14.46 0.15 -7.40
C ILE A 114 13.60 1.17 -6.66
N TRP A 115 12.32 0.88 -6.46
CA TRP A 115 11.37 1.83 -5.88
C TRP A 115 11.45 1.88 -4.36
N HIS A 116 11.57 0.72 -3.71
CA HIS A 116 11.55 0.61 -2.25
C HIS A 116 12.88 0.23 -1.64
N GLY A 117 13.95 0.07 -2.42
CA GLY A 117 15.20 -0.48 -1.90
C GLY A 117 15.00 -1.82 -1.18
N TYR A 118 14.06 -2.67 -1.62
CA TYR A 118 13.58 -3.83 -0.86
C TYR A 118 14.70 -4.76 -0.37
N GLU A 119 14.62 -5.18 0.90
CA GLU A 119 15.52 -6.16 1.51
C GLU A 119 14.72 -7.30 2.16
N LEU A 120 15.25 -8.52 2.02
CA LEU A 120 14.74 -9.72 2.69
C LEU A 120 15.78 -10.24 3.67
N HIS A 121 15.40 -10.33 4.95
CA HIS A 121 16.23 -10.78 6.07
C HIS A 121 15.64 -12.06 6.69
N GLY A 122 16.49 -12.99 7.13
CA GLY A 122 16.05 -14.23 7.78
C GLY A 122 15.56 -15.32 6.82
N ALA A 123 15.89 -15.26 5.53
CA ALA A 123 15.44 -16.27 4.55
C ALA A 123 15.96 -17.69 4.82
N GLU A 124 16.96 -17.84 5.68
CA GLU A 124 17.44 -19.07 6.29
C GLU A 124 16.43 -19.75 7.22
N ASN A 125 15.49 -19.00 7.78
CA ASN A 125 14.43 -19.52 8.66
C ASN A 125 13.30 -20.22 7.88
N ILE A 126 13.28 -20.10 6.55
CA ILE A 126 12.33 -20.83 5.70
C ILE A 126 12.79 -22.29 5.61
N PRO A 127 11.95 -23.27 6.02
CA PRO A 127 12.31 -24.67 5.92
C PRO A 127 12.37 -25.13 4.46
N GLU A 128 13.20 -26.14 4.19
CA GLU A 128 13.21 -26.83 2.89
C GLU A 128 11.87 -27.53 2.63
N GLY A 129 11.25 -28.04 3.70
CA GLY A 129 9.94 -28.68 3.71
C GLY A 129 8.76 -27.70 3.75
N PRO A 130 7.57 -28.17 4.19
CA PRO A 130 6.39 -27.34 4.29
C PRO A 130 6.45 -26.37 5.47
N GLY A 131 5.72 -25.28 5.36
CA GLY A 131 5.61 -24.27 6.41
C GLY A 131 4.49 -23.29 6.12
N LEU A 132 3.91 -22.72 7.17
CA LEU A 132 2.90 -21.69 7.08
C LEU A 132 3.51 -20.33 7.43
N VAL A 133 3.84 -19.54 6.42
CA VAL A 133 4.22 -18.14 6.60
C VAL A 133 2.97 -17.36 7.01
N VAL A 134 2.92 -16.90 8.24
CA VAL A 134 1.90 -15.96 8.69
C VAL A 134 2.51 -14.58 8.50
N PHE A 135 1.78 -13.64 7.92
CA PHE A 135 2.29 -12.28 7.71
C PHE A 135 1.26 -11.20 8.06
N TYR A 136 1.76 -10.02 8.40
CA TYR A 136 0.93 -8.83 8.57
C TYR A 136 0.46 -8.30 7.21
N HIS A 137 -0.83 -8.03 7.04
CA HIS A 137 -1.32 -7.49 5.77
C HIS A 137 -1.04 -5.98 5.67
N GLY A 138 -0.18 -5.56 4.74
CA GLY A 138 -0.03 -4.15 4.37
C GLY A 138 -1.28 -3.58 3.66
N ALA A 139 -1.29 -2.29 3.32
CA ALA A 139 -2.41 -1.70 2.57
C ALA A 139 -2.59 -2.31 1.16
N THR A 140 -1.51 -2.86 0.59
CA THR A 140 -1.46 -3.53 -0.71
C THR A 140 -0.67 -4.84 -0.57
N PRO A 141 -0.82 -5.82 -1.48
CA PRO A 141 -0.07 -7.08 -1.40
C PRO A 141 1.40 -6.99 -1.86
N ALA A 142 1.92 -5.78 -2.08
CA ALA A 142 3.24 -5.57 -2.70
C ALA A 142 4.37 -6.25 -1.92
N ASP A 143 4.33 -6.20 -0.60
CA ASP A 143 5.35 -6.79 0.27
C ASP A 143 5.39 -8.33 0.17
N CYS A 144 4.23 -8.98 0.14
CA CYS A 144 4.13 -10.42 -0.06
C CYS A 144 4.64 -10.82 -1.47
N VAL A 145 4.33 -10.04 -2.49
CA VAL A 145 4.81 -10.29 -3.86
C VAL A 145 6.33 -10.12 -3.96
N TYR A 146 6.92 -9.10 -3.31
CA TYR A 146 8.38 -8.94 -3.26
C TYR A 146 9.04 -10.10 -2.49
N PHE A 147 8.44 -10.54 -1.38
CA PHE A 147 8.93 -11.70 -0.63
C PHE A 147 8.96 -12.96 -1.52
N MET A 148 7.85 -13.28 -2.19
CA MET A 148 7.76 -14.44 -3.08
C MET A 148 8.79 -14.36 -4.22
N ALA A 149 8.95 -13.18 -4.82
CA ALA A 149 9.93 -12.93 -5.87
C ALA A 149 11.37 -13.17 -5.39
N ARG A 150 11.75 -12.59 -4.24
CA ARG A 150 13.08 -12.78 -3.63
C ARG A 150 13.33 -14.23 -3.26
N LEU A 151 12.34 -14.89 -2.66
CA LEU A 151 12.46 -16.29 -2.25
C LEU A 151 12.71 -17.20 -3.46
N LEU A 152 11.95 -16.99 -4.56
CA LEU A 152 12.17 -17.73 -5.80
C LEU A 152 13.55 -17.46 -6.38
N ILE A 153 14.00 -16.20 -6.42
CA ILE A 153 15.31 -15.84 -6.99
C ILE A 153 16.47 -16.41 -6.16
N GLN A 154 16.42 -16.25 -4.83
CA GLN A 154 17.54 -16.57 -3.93
C GLN A 154 17.61 -18.05 -3.55
N LYS A 155 16.46 -18.69 -3.35
CA LYS A 155 16.35 -20.04 -2.79
C LYS A 155 15.76 -21.05 -3.76
N LYS A 156 15.29 -20.61 -4.94
CA LYS A 156 14.52 -21.44 -5.87
C LYS A 156 13.32 -22.12 -5.21
N ARG A 157 12.79 -21.47 -4.16
CA ARG A 157 11.67 -21.96 -3.36
C ARG A 157 10.42 -21.17 -3.68
N TYR A 158 9.38 -21.89 -4.03
CA TYR A 158 8.08 -21.31 -4.32
C TYR A 158 7.21 -21.23 -3.07
N CYS A 159 6.46 -20.14 -2.95
CA CYS A 159 5.49 -19.92 -1.87
C CYS A 159 4.14 -19.63 -2.50
N HIS A 160 3.12 -20.41 -2.12
CA HIS A 160 1.74 -20.14 -2.45
C HIS A 160 1.20 -19.06 -1.53
N VAL A 161 0.25 -18.25 -1.98
CA VAL A 161 -0.43 -17.26 -1.14
C VAL A 161 -1.93 -17.52 -1.11
N VAL A 162 -2.56 -17.30 0.04
CA VAL A 162 -4.03 -17.33 0.14
C VAL A 162 -4.57 -15.94 -0.14
N ALA A 163 -5.49 -15.84 -1.09
CA ALA A 163 -6.15 -14.59 -1.45
C ALA A 163 -7.64 -14.61 -1.12
N ASP A 164 -8.22 -13.42 -0.92
CA ASP A 164 -9.65 -13.27 -0.74
C ASP A 164 -10.42 -13.57 -2.04
N HIS A 165 -11.66 -14.05 -1.92
CA HIS A 165 -12.51 -14.43 -3.05
C HIS A 165 -12.65 -13.31 -4.09
N PHE A 166 -12.65 -12.04 -3.70
CA PHE A 166 -12.81 -10.95 -4.67
C PHE A 166 -11.67 -10.92 -5.71
N VAL A 167 -10.46 -11.37 -5.36
CA VAL A 167 -9.28 -11.35 -6.25
C VAL A 167 -9.51 -12.27 -7.46
N PHE A 168 -10.18 -13.41 -7.25
CA PHE A 168 -10.53 -14.36 -8.30
C PHE A 168 -11.63 -13.86 -9.24
N ARG A 169 -12.34 -12.79 -8.88
CA ARG A 169 -13.34 -12.13 -9.73
C ARG A 169 -12.76 -10.97 -10.53
N LEU A 170 -11.48 -10.62 -10.33
CA LEU A 170 -10.84 -9.54 -11.07
C LEU A 170 -10.63 -9.95 -12.54
N PRO A 171 -11.08 -9.14 -13.51
CA PRO A 171 -10.92 -9.45 -14.93
C PRO A 171 -9.44 -9.67 -15.31
N GLY A 172 -9.16 -10.79 -15.98
CA GLY A 172 -7.82 -11.12 -16.48
C GLY A 172 -6.85 -11.72 -15.43
N PHE A 173 -7.20 -11.73 -14.14
CA PHE A 173 -6.28 -12.20 -13.09
C PHE A 173 -6.05 -13.71 -13.10
N LYS A 174 -6.92 -14.52 -13.71
CA LYS A 174 -6.84 -16.00 -13.65
C LYS A 174 -5.44 -16.54 -13.97
N ILE A 175 -4.84 -16.12 -15.09
CA ILE A 175 -3.51 -16.61 -15.50
C ILE A 175 -2.41 -16.24 -14.50
N LEU A 176 -2.53 -15.07 -13.87
CA LEU A 176 -1.59 -14.60 -12.86
C LEU A 176 -1.74 -15.37 -11.55
N LEU A 177 -2.98 -15.67 -11.15
CA LEU A 177 -3.28 -16.48 -9.98
C LEU A 177 -2.82 -17.92 -10.16
N ASP A 178 -3.01 -18.49 -11.35
CA ASP A 178 -2.47 -19.80 -11.71
C ASP A 178 -0.93 -19.78 -11.65
N ALA A 179 -0.28 -18.74 -12.19
CA ALA A 179 1.17 -18.58 -12.18
C ALA A 179 1.78 -18.48 -10.77
N HIS A 180 1.06 -17.82 -9.86
CA HIS A 180 1.44 -17.65 -8.45
C HIS A 180 0.85 -18.73 -7.53
N GLY A 181 0.13 -19.71 -8.09
CA GLY A 181 -0.42 -20.83 -7.32
C GLY A 181 -1.28 -20.35 -6.17
N VAL A 182 -2.04 -19.28 -6.40
CA VAL A 182 -2.84 -18.61 -5.37
C VAL A 182 -4.01 -19.50 -4.97
N LEU A 183 -4.16 -19.73 -3.67
CA LEU A 183 -5.18 -20.60 -3.11
C LEU A 183 -6.43 -19.78 -2.73
N HIS A 184 -7.61 -20.37 -2.90
CA HIS A 184 -8.90 -19.74 -2.56
C HIS A 184 -9.12 -19.58 -1.06
N GLY A 185 -8.38 -20.33 -0.23
CA GLY A 185 -8.43 -20.25 1.22
C GLY A 185 -9.33 -21.24 1.98
N PRO A 186 -10.10 -22.19 1.38
CA PRO A 186 -10.63 -23.31 2.14
C PRO A 186 -9.51 -24.01 2.92
N LYS A 187 -9.78 -24.34 4.19
CA LYS A 187 -8.77 -24.94 5.07
C LYS A 187 -8.21 -26.23 4.49
N GLU A 188 -9.07 -27.07 3.92
CA GLU A 188 -8.69 -28.36 3.33
C GLU A 188 -7.69 -28.20 2.19
N GLU A 189 -7.88 -27.21 1.31
CA GLU A 189 -6.97 -26.93 0.21
C GLU A 189 -5.59 -26.52 0.73
N CYS A 190 -5.56 -25.66 1.74
CA CYS A 190 -4.32 -25.22 2.38
C CYS A 190 -3.60 -26.39 3.07
N VAL A 191 -4.34 -27.21 3.83
CA VAL A 191 -3.80 -28.39 4.52
C VAL A 191 -3.25 -29.40 3.52
N ASN A 192 -3.95 -29.65 2.41
CA ASN A 192 -3.51 -30.56 1.37
C ASN A 192 -2.23 -30.06 0.68
N ALA A 193 -2.14 -28.76 0.38
CA ALA A 193 -0.92 -28.17 -0.17
C ALA A 193 0.27 -28.27 0.81
N LEU A 194 0.06 -27.96 2.09
CA LEU A 194 1.11 -28.12 3.12
C LEU A 194 1.56 -29.57 3.27
N LYS A 195 0.63 -30.54 3.29
CA LYS A 195 0.96 -31.98 3.35
C LYS A 195 1.75 -32.47 2.13
N LYS A 196 1.60 -31.81 0.98
CA LYS A 196 2.40 -32.06 -0.24
C LYS A 196 3.80 -31.40 -0.20
N GLY A 197 4.16 -30.76 0.90
CA GLY A 197 5.47 -30.11 1.05
C GLY A 197 5.50 -28.66 0.56
N SER A 198 4.37 -28.02 0.29
CA SER A 198 4.34 -26.61 -0.14
C SER A 198 4.60 -25.64 1.02
N LEU A 199 5.15 -24.46 0.69
CA LEU A 199 5.18 -23.30 1.59
C LEU A 199 3.96 -22.42 1.27
N ILE A 200 3.21 -21.99 2.29
CA ILE A 200 2.01 -21.15 2.11
C ILE A 200 2.13 -19.87 2.93
N ALA A 201 1.78 -18.72 2.34
CA ALA A 201 1.65 -17.44 3.01
C ALA A 201 0.18 -17.08 3.26
N ILE A 202 -0.15 -16.71 4.50
CA ILE A 202 -1.49 -16.28 4.93
C ILE A 202 -1.39 -15.02 5.78
N ALA A 203 -2.22 -14.03 5.46
CA ALA A 203 -2.47 -12.89 6.33
C ALA A 203 -3.77 -13.10 7.12
N PRO A 204 -3.74 -13.36 8.45
CA PRO A 204 -4.94 -13.69 9.21
C PRO A 204 -5.99 -12.58 9.22
N GLY A 205 -5.54 -11.31 9.24
CA GLY A 205 -6.39 -10.14 9.17
C GLY A 205 -7.01 -9.90 7.78
N GLY A 206 -6.42 -10.47 6.73
CA GLY A 206 -6.90 -10.40 5.34
C GLY A 206 -7.16 -8.97 4.88
N VAL A 207 -8.14 -8.83 3.96
CA VAL A 207 -8.54 -7.53 3.39
C VAL A 207 -9.01 -6.55 4.47
N ARG A 208 -9.62 -7.04 5.55
CA ARG A 208 -10.08 -6.18 6.64
C ARG A 208 -8.89 -5.47 7.30
N GLU A 209 -7.84 -6.20 7.64
CA GLU A 209 -6.61 -5.60 8.17
C GLU A 209 -5.92 -4.71 7.13
N ALA A 210 -5.87 -5.14 5.86
CA ALA A 210 -5.34 -4.33 4.76
C ALA A 210 -5.97 -2.93 4.71
N LEU A 211 -7.30 -2.85 4.78
CA LEU A 211 -8.03 -1.60 4.60
C LEU A 211 -8.10 -0.74 5.88
N PHE A 212 -8.06 -1.35 7.06
CA PHE A 212 -8.47 -0.69 8.30
C PHE A 212 -7.40 -0.60 9.40
N SER A 213 -6.23 -1.18 9.19
CA SER A 213 -5.06 -0.99 10.06
C SER A 213 -4.34 0.32 9.71
N ASP A 214 -3.51 0.78 10.64
CA ASP A 214 -2.90 2.10 10.67
C ASP A 214 -1.36 2.02 10.68
N GLU A 215 -0.71 3.18 10.78
CA GLU A 215 0.75 3.32 10.89
C GLU A 215 1.34 2.66 12.14
N MET A 216 0.51 2.36 13.14
CA MET A 216 0.93 1.65 14.36
C MET A 216 0.84 0.13 14.19
N TYR A 217 0.58 -0.36 12.98
CA TYR A 217 0.46 -1.78 12.65
C TYR A 217 -0.62 -2.49 13.47
N THR A 218 -1.72 -1.82 13.79
CA THR A 218 -2.80 -2.40 14.60
C THR A 218 -3.30 -3.73 14.01
N ILE A 219 -3.21 -4.83 14.78
CA ILE A 219 -3.65 -6.16 14.34
C ILE A 219 -5.18 -6.23 14.31
N ILE A 220 -5.75 -6.68 13.18
CA ILE A 220 -7.22 -6.77 13.00
C ILE A 220 -7.62 -8.19 12.57
N TRP A 221 -7.31 -9.17 13.41
CA TRP A 221 -7.69 -10.58 13.17
C TRP A 221 -9.13 -10.88 13.63
N GLY A 222 -9.61 -10.19 14.66
CA GLY A 222 -10.87 -10.54 15.33
C GLY A 222 -10.84 -11.99 15.83
N ASN A 223 -11.91 -12.74 15.58
CA ASN A 223 -12.04 -14.15 15.97
C ASN A 223 -11.46 -15.13 14.94
N ARG A 224 -10.67 -14.65 13.96
CA ARG A 224 -10.10 -15.50 12.91
C ARG A 224 -8.93 -16.32 13.45
N LYS A 225 -9.17 -17.62 13.59
CA LYS A 225 -8.22 -18.65 14.02
C LYS A 225 -7.97 -19.72 12.95
N GLY A 226 -8.44 -19.48 11.72
CA GLY A 226 -8.40 -20.46 10.63
C GLY A 226 -6.99 -20.87 10.22
N PHE A 227 -6.05 -19.92 10.19
CA PHE A 227 -4.64 -20.18 9.87
C PHE A 227 -3.97 -21.09 10.91
N ALA A 228 -4.28 -20.91 12.20
CA ALA A 228 -3.77 -21.75 13.27
C ALA A 228 -4.28 -23.18 13.14
N GLN A 229 -5.58 -23.36 12.83
CA GLN A 229 -6.14 -24.68 12.56
C GLN A 229 -5.45 -25.35 11.36
N VAL A 230 -5.20 -24.61 10.28
CA VAL A 230 -4.48 -25.13 9.10
C VAL A 230 -3.07 -25.62 9.48
N ALA A 231 -2.34 -24.87 10.31
CA ALA A 231 -1.01 -25.29 10.77
C ALA A 231 -1.07 -26.58 11.63
N ILE A 232 -2.05 -26.67 12.53
CA ILE A 232 -2.27 -27.84 13.40
C ILE A 232 -2.63 -29.07 12.56
N ASP A 233 -3.57 -28.96 11.63
CA ASP A 233 -4.07 -30.05 10.80
C ASP A 233 -3.01 -30.57 9.82
N ALA A 234 -2.13 -29.68 9.36
CA ALA A 234 -0.99 -30.03 8.50
C ALA A 234 0.27 -30.45 9.28
N LYS A 235 0.31 -30.20 10.61
CA LYS A 235 1.48 -30.44 11.49
C LYS A 235 2.75 -29.74 10.99
N VAL A 236 2.61 -28.47 10.61
CA VAL A 236 3.71 -27.66 10.05
C VAL A 236 4.05 -26.49 10.98
N PRO A 237 5.30 -25.97 10.94
CA PRO A 237 5.64 -24.78 11.70
C PRO A 237 4.95 -23.53 11.15
N ILE A 238 4.66 -22.58 12.05
CA ILE A 238 4.25 -21.21 11.69
C ILE A 238 5.49 -20.34 11.63
N ILE A 239 5.67 -19.62 10.52
CA ILE A 239 6.81 -18.74 10.29
C ILE A 239 6.29 -17.29 10.29
N PRO A 240 6.60 -16.48 11.31
CA PRO A 240 6.17 -15.08 11.34
C PRO A 240 6.96 -14.26 10.32
N MET A 241 6.26 -13.44 9.53
CA MET A 241 6.84 -12.52 8.56
C MET A 241 6.30 -11.10 8.78
N PHE A 242 7.20 -10.14 8.88
CA PHE A 242 6.84 -8.73 8.99
C PHE A 242 7.62 -7.87 7.99
N THR A 243 6.92 -6.94 7.34
CA THR A 243 7.54 -5.95 6.45
C THR A 243 7.50 -4.58 7.08
N GLN A 244 8.67 -4.09 7.49
CA GLN A 244 8.84 -2.72 7.97
C GLN A 244 8.51 -1.72 6.86
N ASN A 245 7.86 -0.62 7.24
CA ASN A 245 7.47 0.51 6.40
C ASN A 245 6.32 0.24 5.41
N VAL A 246 5.64 -0.91 5.53
CA VAL A 246 4.56 -1.26 4.58
C VAL A 246 3.33 -0.35 4.71
N ARG A 247 3.15 0.30 5.87
CA ARG A 247 2.07 1.29 6.12
C ARG A 247 2.48 2.73 5.79
N GLU A 248 3.77 2.97 5.64
CA GLU A 248 4.35 4.24 5.23
C GLU A 248 4.41 4.33 3.71
N GLY A 249 4.66 3.20 3.04
CA GLY A 249 4.68 3.13 1.58
C GLY A 249 3.30 3.35 0.97
N VAL A 250 2.26 2.70 1.52
CA VAL A 250 0.88 2.87 1.09
C VAL A 250 -0.03 2.95 2.32
N ARG A 251 -0.92 3.94 2.33
CA ARG A 251 -1.90 4.20 3.38
C ARG A 251 -3.31 4.05 2.87
N THR A 252 -4.25 3.83 3.79
CA THR A 252 -5.67 3.73 3.49
C THR A 252 -6.44 4.83 4.18
N LEU A 253 -7.62 5.19 3.66
CA LEU A 253 -8.59 6.03 4.35
C LEU A 253 -9.51 5.20 5.28
N GLY A 254 -8.99 4.15 5.90
CA GLY A 254 -9.75 3.20 6.74
C GLY A 254 -10.28 3.79 8.05
N GLY A 255 -9.78 4.94 8.49
CA GLY A 255 -10.29 5.64 9.68
C GLY A 255 -11.71 6.19 9.51
N ILE A 256 -12.20 6.31 8.27
CA ILE A 256 -13.53 6.86 7.98
C ILE A 256 -14.61 5.82 8.32
N LYS A 257 -15.43 6.11 9.34
CA LYS A 257 -16.47 5.19 9.85
C LYS A 257 -17.46 4.71 8.79
N ILE A 258 -17.85 5.58 7.84
CA ILE A 258 -18.82 5.20 6.80
C ILE A 258 -18.24 4.17 5.83
N LEU A 259 -16.95 4.28 5.49
CA LEU A 259 -16.26 3.32 4.63
C LEU A 259 -16.14 1.97 5.33
N ARG A 260 -15.86 1.97 6.65
CA ARG A 260 -15.88 0.74 7.45
C ARG A 260 -17.25 0.09 7.48
N SER A 261 -18.30 0.87 7.78
CA SER A 261 -19.67 0.36 7.80
C SER A 261 -20.08 -0.24 6.45
N LEU A 262 -19.73 0.44 5.36
CA LEU A 262 -20.02 -0.03 4.02
C LEU A 262 -19.25 -1.32 3.68
N TYR A 263 -17.95 -1.39 3.96
CA TYR A 263 -17.16 -2.61 3.79
C TYR A 263 -17.74 -3.81 4.55
N GLU A 264 -18.16 -3.63 5.81
CA GLU A 264 -18.72 -4.74 6.60
C GLU A 264 -20.05 -5.25 6.02
N ARG A 265 -20.79 -4.41 5.28
CA ARG A 265 -22.04 -4.78 4.61
C ARG A 265 -21.81 -5.47 3.27
N ILE A 266 -20.97 -4.90 2.40
CA ILE A 266 -20.83 -5.37 1.00
C ILE A 266 -19.59 -6.23 0.74
N ARG A 267 -18.63 -6.26 1.67
CA ARG A 267 -17.35 -7.00 1.57
C ARG A 267 -16.48 -6.66 0.35
N LEU A 268 -16.68 -5.48 -0.25
CA LEU A 268 -15.86 -4.98 -1.36
C LEU A 268 -14.81 -3.97 -0.87
N PRO A 269 -13.56 -4.04 -1.39
CA PRO A 269 -12.47 -3.15 -0.98
C PRO A 269 -12.59 -1.77 -1.65
N ILE A 270 -13.59 -1.00 -1.23
CA ILE A 270 -13.86 0.35 -1.76
C ILE A 270 -13.11 1.47 -1.01
N VAL A 271 -12.29 1.13 -0.02
CA VAL A 271 -11.57 2.12 0.78
C VAL A 271 -10.43 2.70 -0.08
N PRO A 272 -10.41 4.02 -0.31
CA PRO A 272 -9.34 4.62 -1.09
C PRO A 272 -7.98 4.40 -0.44
N VAL A 273 -6.99 4.10 -1.29
CA VAL A 273 -5.58 3.98 -0.92
C VAL A 273 -4.82 5.15 -1.54
N TYR A 274 -3.81 5.64 -0.83
CA TYR A 274 -2.91 6.68 -1.31
C TYR A 274 -1.49 6.36 -0.86
N GLY A 275 -0.50 6.97 -1.48
CA GLY A 275 0.91 6.70 -1.23
C GLY A 275 1.56 6.12 -2.46
N GLY A 276 2.12 4.92 -2.38
CA GLY A 276 3.10 4.45 -3.37
C GLY A 276 4.44 5.17 -3.20
N PHE A 277 4.74 5.64 -1.99
CA PHE A 277 5.97 6.39 -1.72
C PHE A 277 7.20 5.48 -1.80
N PRO A 278 8.34 5.99 -2.29
CA PRO A 278 9.59 5.23 -2.40
C PRO A 278 10.27 5.09 -1.01
N VAL A 279 9.59 4.42 -0.08
CA VAL A 279 10.09 4.16 1.27
C VAL A 279 10.86 2.85 1.29
N LYS A 280 11.86 2.76 2.18
CA LYS A 280 12.66 1.55 2.37
C LYS A 280 11.82 0.42 2.95
N LEU A 281 11.56 -0.64 2.19
CA LEU A 281 10.87 -1.83 2.70
C LEU A 281 11.86 -2.91 3.12
N ARG A 282 11.71 -3.43 4.34
CA ARG A 282 12.52 -4.55 4.85
C ARG A 282 11.60 -5.64 5.38
N THR A 283 11.63 -6.80 4.75
CA THR A 283 10.91 -7.97 5.25
C THR A 283 11.83 -8.80 6.13
N PHE A 284 11.34 -9.13 7.32
CA PHE A 284 11.99 -9.99 8.30
C PHE A 284 11.21 -11.29 8.42
N ILE A 285 11.90 -12.40 8.21
CA ILE A 285 11.38 -13.74 8.47
C ILE A 285 11.88 -14.17 9.84
N GLY A 286 10.96 -14.32 10.80
CA GLY A 286 11.28 -14.73 12.16
C GLY A 286 11.50 -16.24 12.28
N GLU A 287 11.92 -16.65 13.47
CA GLU A 287 12.15 -18.06 13.79
C GLU A 287 10.85 -18.87 13.67
N PRO A 288 10.91 -20.10 13.10
CA PRO A 288 9.74 -20.95 13.00
C PRO A 288 9.21 -21.35 14.38
N ILE A 289 7.92 -21.17 14.60
CA ILE A 289 7.20 -21.70 15.75
C ILE A 289 6.89 -23.16 15.44
N PRO A 290 7.53 -24.13 16.10
CA PRO A 290 7.34 -25.53 15.80
C PRO A 290 5.92 -25.98 16.11
N TYR A 291 5.49 -27.05 15.45
CA TYR A 291 4.24 -27.72 15.80
C TYR A 291 4.35 -28.36 17.19
N GLU A 292 3.37 -28.07 18.05
CA GLU A 292 3.24 -28.65 19.38
C GLU A 292 2.00 -29.56 19.43
N PRO A 293 2.14 -30.83 19.85
CA PRO A 293 0.99 -31.69 20.08
C PRO A 293 0.05 -31.09 21.14
N ASN A 294 -1.27 -31.22 20.93
CA ASN A 294 -2.34 -30.78 21.83
C ASN A 294 -2.55 -29.26 21.98
N VAL A 295 -1.85 -28.41 21.22
CA VAL A 295 -2.15 -26.97 21.19
C VAL A 295 -3.50 -26.71 20.50
N THR A 296 -4.33 -25.86 21.10
CA THR A 296 -5.59 -25.43 20.47
C THR A 296 -5.35 -24.31 19.44
N ALA A 297 -6.27 -24.15 18.49
CA ALA A 297 -6.18 -23.07 17.51
C ALA A 297 -6.22 -21.68 18.17
N GLU A 298 -6.94 -21.56 19.29
CA GLU A 298 -7.04 -20.36 20.11
C GLU A 298 -5.71 -19.99 20.76
N GLU A 299 -5.09 -20.95 21.46
CA GLU A 299 -3.78 -20.76 22.12
C GLU A 299 -2.71 -20.42 21.11
N LEU A 300 -2.65 -21.15 20.00
CA LEU A 300 -1.68 -20.89 18.93
C LEU A 300 -1.92 -19.51 18.30
N THR A 301 -3.17 -19.12 18.07
CA THR A 301 -3.51 -17.78 17.57
C THR A 301 -3.06 -16.69 18.55
N ALA A 302 -3.27 -16.88 19.85
CA ALA A 302 -2.85 -15.94 20.88
C ALA A 302 -1.31 -15.82 20.93
N LYS A 303 -0.59 -16.94 20.93
CA LYS A 303 0.88 -16.99 20.90
C LYS A 303 1.45 -16.23 19.69
N VAL A 304 0.91 -16.49 18.50
CA VAL A 304 1.34 -15.81 17.26
C VAL A 304 1.01 -14.31 17.34
N ARG A 305 -0.16 -13.93 17.88
CA ARG A 305 -0.54 -12.52 18.05
C ARG A 305 0.42 -11.77 18.98
N GLU A 306 0.80 -12.37 20.11
CA GLU A 306 1.75 -11.77 21.05
C GLU A 306 3.13 -11.54 20.40
N ILE A 307 3.59 -12.49 19.58
CA ILE A 307 4.82 -12.34 18.80
C ILE A 307 4.73 -11.13 17.88
N TYR A 308 3.62 -10.95 17.17
CA TYR A 308 3.42 -9.78 16.31
C TYR A 308 3.35 -8.47 17.08
N ILE A 309 2.65 -8.42 18.21
CA ILE A 309 2.61 -7.23 19.08
C ILE A 309 4.02 -6.88 19.53
N TYR A 310 4.84 -7.87 19.90
CA TYR A 310 6.22 -7.67 20.29
C TYR A 310 7.09 -7.15 19.14
N ILE A 311 6.98 -7.76 17.96
CA ILE A 311 7.66 -7.30 16.72
C ILE A 311 7.30 -5.84 16.45
N PHE A 312 6.03 -5.48 16.48
CA PHE A 312 5.58 -4.12 16.18
C PHE A 312 6.04 -3.12 17.23
N LYS A 313 6.14 -3.51 18.50
CA LYS A 313 6.77 -2.65 19.52
C LYS A 313 8.23 -2.39 19.22
N ILE A 314 9.02 -3.41 18.88
CA ILE A 314 10.44 -3.24 18.52
C ILE A 314 10.59 -2.29 17.33
N PHE A 315 9.85 -2.54 16.24
CA PHE A 315 9.98 -1.74 15.03
C PHE A 315 9.32 -0.37 15.15
N GLY A 316 8.22 -0.23 15.90
CA GLY A 316 7.56 1.04 16.21
C GLY A 316 8.40 1.95 17.10
N ILE A 317 9.04 1.41 18.15
CA ILE A 317 10.02 2.15 18.97
C ILE A 317 11.20 2.61 18.11
N MET A 318 11.65 1.79 17.16
CA MET A 318 12.70 2.22 16.23
C MET A 318 12.23 3.36 15.31
N ILE A 319 10.97 3.37 14.85
CA ILE A 319 10.41 4.46 14.05
C ILE A 319 10.39 5.77 14.85
N GLU A 320 9.90 5.76 16.10
CA GLU A 320 9.89 6.94 16.97
C GLU A 320 11.31 7.50 17.19
N ASN A 321 12.30 6.64 17.44
CA ASN A 321 13.68 7.06 17.63
C ASN A 321 14.35 7.59 16.34
N THR A 322 13.98 7.07 15.17
CA THR A 322 14.45 7.63 13.89
C THR A 322 13.81 8.98 13.54
N GLY A 323 12.57 9.24 13.96
CA GLY A 323 11.93 10.54 13.84
C GLY A 323 12.62 11.63 14.67
N ILE A 324 13.14 11.27 15.85
CA ILE A 324 13.93 12.17 16.71
C ILE A 324 15.32 12.45 16.11
N LEU A 325 15.91 11.50 15.40
CA LEU A 325 17.19 11.70 14.70
C LEU A 325 17.09 12.68 13.52
N LEU A 326 15.95 12.72 12.82
CA LEU A 326 15.70 13.72 11.77
C LEU A 326 15.45 15.12 12.34
N SER A 327 14.83 15.25 13.53
CA SER A 327 14.64 16.57 14.17
C SER A 327 15.94 17.12 14.81
N SER A 328 16.82 16.25 15.30
CA SER A 328 18.11 16.64 15.90
C SER A 328 19.18 17.05 14.87
N HIS A 329 19.04 16.70 13.60
CA HIS A 329 19.89 17.22 12.51
C HIS A 329 19.42 18.56 11.93
N PHE A 330 18.20 19.02 12.24
CA PHE A 330 17.72 20.37 11.89
C PHE A 330 17.80 21.38 13.05
N SER A 331 18.32 20.99 14.21
CA SER A 331 18.36 21.83 15.43
C SER A 331 19.77 22.14 15.94
N HIS A 332 20.74 22.32 15.03
CA HIS A 332 21.96 23.07 15.36
C HIS A 332 21.83 24.50 14.86
N GLY A 333 21.13 25.34 15.62
CA GLY A 333 21.04 26.77 15.34
C GLY A 333 19.88 27.51 15.98
N ALA A 334 19.67 27.40 17.29
CA ALA A 334 19.15 28.47 18.15
C ALA A 334 18.85 27.93 19.55
N SER A 335 19.62 28.40 20.53
CA SER A 335 19.28 28.30 21.95
C SER A 335 18.03 29.14 22.22
N TYR A 336 16.89 28.53 22.57
CA TYR A 336 15.89 29.20 23.41
C TYR A 336 15.16 28.19 24.29
N ARG A 337 15.18 28.48 25.59
CA ARG A 337 14.55 27.73 26.68
C ARG A 337 13.15 28.32 26.92
N SER A 338 12.08 27.59 26.62
CA SER A 338 10.76 27.87 27.21
C SER A 338 9.73 26.74 27.05
N ARG A 339 9.40 26.15 28.20
CA ARG A 339 8.05 25.96 28.76
C ARG A 339 6.94 25.50 27.78
N TRP A 340 6.58 24.21 27.91
CA TRP A 340 5.40 23.60 27.32
C TRP A 340 4.12 24.37 27.70
N ASN A 341 3.35 24.78 26.70
CA ASN A 341 1.95 25.15 26.84
C ASN A 341 1.18 24.75 25.57
N HIS A 342 0.00 24.17 25.79
CA HIS A 342 -0.93 23.70 24.76
C HIS A 342 -1.29 24.77 23.72
N GLY A 343 -1.36 24.36 22.45
CA GLY A 343 -2.16 25.04 21.42
C GLY A 343 -1.38 25.74 20.30
N ARG A 344 -1.13 25.01 19.20
CA ARG A 344 -1.22 25.45 17.78
C ARG A 344 -0.54 24.41 16.87
N LEU A 345 -1.37 23.65 16.15
CA LEU A 345 -0.94 22.58 15.24
C LEU A 345 -1.61 22.82 13.87
N TRP A 346 -1.30 23.94 13.20
CA TRP A 346 -1.96 24.29 11.93
C TRP A 346 -1.11 25.04 10.88
N THR A 347 0.22 25.20 11.04
CA THR A 347 1.01 26.03 10.09
C THR A 347 2.22 25.37 9.41
N CYS A 348 2.48 24.06 9.59
CA CYS A 348 3.63 23.40 8.91
C CYS A 348 3.25 22.54 7.69
N LEU A 349 2.04 22.67 7.14
CA LEU A 349 1.56 21.78 6.07
C LEU A 349 1.82 22.24 4.63
N SER A 350 2.55 23.35 4.37
CA SER A 350 2.61 23.92 3.01
C SER A 350 3.98 24.07 2.33
N LEU A 351 5.12 23.68 2.94
CA LEU A 351 6.44 23.97 2.34
C LEU A 351 7.37 22.77 2.10
N ASP A 352 7.13 21.60 2.69
CA ASP A 352 8.07 20.46 2.57
C ASP A 352 7.86 19.59 1.32
N ALA A 353 6.71 19.70 0.65
CA ALA A 353 6.42 18.88 -0.54
C ALA A 353 7.28 19.23 -1.78
N LEU A 354 7.80 20.46 -1.85
CA LEU A 354 8.58 20.94 -3.01
C LEU A 354 10.08 20.62 -2.92
N ASN A 355 10.64 20.42 -1.73
CA ASN A 355 12.08 20.17 -1.55
C ASN A 355 12.49 18.70 -1.67
N CYS A 356 11.53 17.76 -1.72
CA CYS A 356 11.83 16.34 -1.93
C CYS A 356 12.29 15.98 -3.36
N PHE A 357 12.18 16.90 -4.33
CA PHE A 357 12.56 16.64 -5.73
C PHE A 357 14.05 16.87 -6.05
N CYS A 358 14.85 17.46 -5.15
CA CYS A 358 16.20 17.96 -5.50
C CYS A 358 17.42 17.16 -5.01
N PHE A 359 17.26 15.97 -4.41
CA PHE A 359 18.43 15.16 -3.99
C PHE A 359 18.52 13.80 -4.68
N ILE A 360 18.62 13.82 -6.00
CA ILE A 360 19.25 12.75 -6.80
C ILE A 360 20.61 13.29 -7.23
N THR A 361 21.68 12.99 -6.48
CA THR A 361 23.11 12.92 -6.91
C THR A 361 24.05 13.18 -5.73
N ARG A 362 24.40 12.13 -4.96
CA ARG A 362 25.76 11.84 -4.43
C ARG A 362 25.72 10.69 -3.42
N PRO A 363 26.71 9.78 -3.41
CA PRO A 363 26.78 8.70 -2.43
C PRO A 363 27.29 9.27 -1.10
N CYS A 364 26.45 9.27 -0.07
CA CYS A 364 26.86 9.65 1.27
C CYS A 364 27.76 8.56 1.89
N ARG A 365 29.00 8.93 2.24
CA ARG A 365 29.92 8.17 3.09
C ARG A 365 29.34 8.05 4.50
N CYS A 366 28.43 7.11 4.71
CA CYS A 366 27.93 6.74 6.05
C CYS A 366 28.04 5.23 6.30
N SER A 367 29.05 4.59 5.72
CA SER A 367 29.30 3.14 5.78
C SER A 367 30.06 2.67 7.03
N ARG A 368 30.19 3.48 8.09
CA ARG A 368 30.89 3.09 9.34
C ARG A 368 30.06 3.06 10.62
N LEU A 369 28.77 3.40 10.58
CA LEU A 369 27.87 3.34 11.76
C LEU A 369 26.90 2.14 11.75
N PHE A 370 26.89 1.32 10.70
CA PHE A 370 26.00 0.15 10.56
C PHE A 370 26.61 -1.15 11.11
N LYS A 371 27.08 -1.16 12.36
CA LYS A 371 27.51 -2.40 13.04
C LYS A 371 26.60 -2.84 14.21
N VAL A 372 25.46 -2.18 14.41
CA VAL A 372 24.58 -2.43 15.58
C VAL A 372 23.41 -3.38 15.26
N SER A 373 23.20 -3.80 14.01
CA SER A 373 22.03 -4.62 13.63
C SER A 373 22.11 -6.10 14.07
N THR A 374 23.29 -6.64 14.38
CA THR A 374 23.42 -8.03 14.84
C THR A 374 23.14 -8.19 16.34
N ALA A 375 23.39 -7.15 17.14
CA ALA A 375 23.23 -7.20 18.60
C ALA A 375 21.75 -7.23 19.03
N SER A 376 20.86 -6.52 18.32
CA SER A 376 19.42 -6.58 18.56
C SER A 376 18.81 -7.93 18.16
N TYR A 377 19.39 -8.62 17.18
CA TYR A 377 19.00 -9.99 16.82
C TYR A 377 19.51 -11.03 17.85
N ILE A 378 20.65 -10.77 18.49
CA ILE A 378 21.13 -11.58 19.63
C ILE A 378 20.25 -11.35 20.87
N ALA A 379 19.70 -10.16 21.08
CA ALA A 379 18.71 -9.92 22.15
C ALA A 379 17.39 -10.70 21.93
N LEU A 380 17.02 -10.96 20.66
CA LEU A 380 15.92 -11.86 20.26
C LEU A 380 16.13 -13.31 20.74
N LYS A 381 17.40 -13.74 20.93
CA LYS A 381 17.75 -15.09 21.38
C LYS A 381 17.60 -15.31 22.89
N ASN A 382 17.75 -14.26 23.70
CA ASN A 382 17.89 -14.40 25.16
C ASN A 382 16.60 -14.16 25.96
N ASN A 383 15.51 -13.71 25.32
CA ASN A 383 14.22 -13.44 25.99
C ASN A 383 13.10 -14.45 25.61
N LEU A 384 13.42 -15.50 24.86
CA LEU A 384 12.48 -16.56 24.43
C LEU A 384 12.86 -17.96 24.95
N LEU A 385 13.71 -18.04 25.97
CA LEU A 385 13.96 -19.26 26.74
C LEU A 385 13.22 -19.22 28.08
#